data_AF-A0A0S6X6E1-F1
#
_entry.id   AF-A0A0S6X6E1-F1
#
_cell.length_a   1.000
_cell.length_b   1.000
_cell.length_c   1.000
_cell.angle_alpha   90.00
_cell.angle_beta   90.00
_cell.angle_gamma   90.00
#
_symmetry.space_group_name_H-M   'P 1'
#
loop_
_entity.id
_entity.type
_entity.pdbx_description
1 polymer ?
#
loop_
_entity_poly.entity_id
_entity_poly.type
_entity_poly.pdbx_seq_one_letter_code
_entity_poly.pdbx_strand_id
1 'polypeptide(L)'
;MARPKSRSDSVLTYQCDFDAFYSTACAASAVQDARFRDIDQADGLQAGLETITNCINRNFVVDFSDRHAWAGFDLGTATIMDLIKTGGWPEASSTRWIDISFPTRSKALLERLAYHYDFSPRLLAMMCSEPQTADASSQSEPLDRSVILDEGDNTSSIQADIEKVAESLDRESLSSTNPARTGNLYGLLDEVWHYTSVDQGANYLCLGYNSIYSTGGVQLSPAQLPSQSRGPIADCIGAWTWLVLCGDRTVISINEELFPNYHGNLSAQQKGILLRTKQNLVNVFRSLSMAVDPVASRANKLPIRKRLAEGQTAAAQRAIDAPGLLFYFLFENWFNSYSLITRRDSRYGKELQKIREDMFKRPDLAQIERLDQVGNDLNVLKRHYLSYIRLIERVTEVSVTGDYNNLSTSQVTERLTDRVTSEDNMQTMNHASDAEGQPRIGVNPGAAARIRFGRLKDMITLYALSEVTEYLDKKQALVDMVSEGRSK
;
A
#
# COMPACT_ATOMS: atom_id res chain seq x y z
N MET A 1 10.15 -56.79 24.19
CA MET A 1 10.82 -55.81 23.30
C MET A 1 9.97 -55.62 22.06
N ALA A 2 9.08 -54.62 22.07
CA ALA A 2 8.28 -54.25 20.90
C ALA A 2 8.92 -53.00 20.26
N ARG A 3 9.29 -53.09 18.98
CA ARG A 3 9.80 -51.95 18.19
C ARG A 3 8.67 -50.94 17.98
N PRO A 4 8.93 -49.61 18.03
CA PRO A 4 7.93 -48.62 17.67
C PRO A 4 7.75 -48.61 16.14
N LYS A 5 6.49 -48.66 15.69
CA LYS A 5 6.09 -48.45 14.30
C LYS A 5 6.45 -47.02 13.87
N SER A 6 6.98 -46.92 12.65
CA SER A 6 7.45 -45.69 12.01
C SER A 6 6.33 -44.66 11.85
N ARG A 7 6.68 -43.41 12.13
CA ARG A 7 5.83 -42.21 12.05
C ARG A 7 5.79 -41.61 10.63
N SER A 8 6.04 -42.43 9.61
CA SER A 8 6.23 -42.03 8.20
C SER A 8 4.93 -42.02 7.38
N ASP A 9 3.93 -42.81 7.79
CA ASP A 9 2.79 -43.12 6.91
C ASP A 9 1.70 -42.03 6.94
N SER A 10 1.71 -41.16 7.96
CA SER A 10 0.74 -40.07 8.06
C SER A 10 1.09 -38.85 7.21
N VAL A 11 2.36 -38.60 6.87
CA VAL A 11 2.74 -37.40 6.10
C VAL A 11 2.37 -37.55 4.62
N LEU A 12 2.46 -38.77 4.09
CA LEU A 12 2.17 -39.06 2.68
C LEU A 12 0.66 -39.06 2.36
N THR A 13 -0.20 -39.36 3.33
CA THR A 13 -1.66 -39.37 3.12
C THR A 13 -2.22 -37.95 2.99
N TYR A 14 -1.77 -37.00 3.81
CA TYR A 14 -2.23 -35.60 3.72
C TYR A 14 -1.74 -34.87 2.46
N GLN A 15 -0.57 -35.20 1.93
CA GLN A 15 -0.04 -34.51 0.74
C GLN A 15 -0.84 -34.84 -0.53
N CYS A 16 -1.33 -36.09 -0.67
CA CYS A 16 -2.25 -36.48 -1.75
C CYS A 16 -3.56 -35.68 -1.74
N ASP A 17 -4.03 -35.25 -0.57
CA ASP A 17 -5.27 -34.48 -0.45
C ASP A 17 -5.05 -33.02 -0.94
N PHE A 18 -3.91 -32.39 -0.60
CA PHE A 18 -3.55 -31.04 -1.08
C PHE A 18 -3.44 -30.98 -2.61
N ASP A 19 -2.72 -31.91 -3.20
CA ASP A 19 -2.62 -32.04 -4.66
C ASP A 19 -3.99 -32.21 -5.29
N ALA A 20 -4.87 -33.04 -4.70
CA ALA A 20 -6.22 -33.26 -5.20
C ALA A 20 -7.10 -32.00 -5.14
N PHE A 21 -7.08 -31.24 -4.04
CA PHE A 21 -7.84 -29.99 -3.93
C PHE A 21 -7.41 -28.95 -4.93
N TYR A 22 -6.11 -28.66 -5.02
CA TYR A 22 -5.66 -27.64 -5.97
C TYR A 22 -5.77 -28.12 -7.41
N SER A 23 -5.62 -29.42 -7.67
CA SER A 23 -5.91 -30.00 -8.99
C SER A 23 -7.39 -29.87 -9.35
N THR A 24 -8.29 -30.04 -8.38
CA THR A 24 -9.74 -29.91 -8.58
C THR A 24 -10.14 -28.43 -8.74
N ALA A 25 -9.62 -27.54 -7.90
CA ALA A 25 -9.87 -26.10 -7.96
C ALA A 25 -9.32 -25.47 -9.26
N CYS A 26 -8.22 -26.02 -9.79
CA CYS A 26 -7.61 -25.56 -11.05
C CYS A 26 -8.08 -26.32 -12.30
N ALA A 27 -8.90 -27.37 -12.17
CA ALA A 27 -9.39 -28.16 -13.30
C ALA A 27 -10.19 -27.34 -14.32
N ALA A 28 -10.73 -26.18 -13.90
CA ALA A 28 -11.48 -25.26 -14.74
C ALA A 28 -10.60 -24.24 -15.52
N SER A 29 -9.29 -24.19 -15.28
CA SER A 29 -8.40 -23.26 -16.00
C SER A 29 -7.97 -23.86 -17.34
N ALA A 30 -8.31 -23.19 -18.46
CA ALA A 30 -7.96 -23.61 -19.82
C ALA A 30 -6.44 -23.55 -20.13
N VAL A 31 -5.61 -23.09 -19.19
CA VAL A 31 -4.16 -22.97 -19.34
C VAL A 31 -3.46 -24.04 -18.51
N GLN A 32 -2.88 -25.04 -19.17
CA GLN A 32 -2.22 -26.20 -18.53
C GLN A 32 -1.06 -25.82 -17.57
N ASP A 33 -0.48 -24.63 -17.71
CA ASP A 33 0.63 -24.12 -16.89
C ASP A 33 0.19 -23.41 -15.59
N ALA A 34 -1.11 -23.09 -15.44
CA ALA A 34 -1.67 -22.39 -14.28
C ALA A 34 -1.99 -23.34 -13.10
N ARG A 35 -1.08 -24.26 -12.79
CA ARG A 35 -1.23 -25.20 -11.66
C ARG A 35 -0.58 -24.63 -10.41
N PHE A 36 -1.24 -24.82 -9.26
CA PHE A 36 -0.61 -24.56 -7.98
C PHE A 36 0.60 -25.49 -7.80
N ARG A 37 1.64 -24.96 -7.18
CA ARG A 37 2.87 -25.69 -6.86
C ARG A 37 3.14 -25.60 -5.37
N ASP A 38 3.58 -26.70 -4.78
CA ASP A 38 4.09 -26.73 -3.41
C ASP A 38 5.38 -25.90 -3.33
N ILE A 39 5.31 -24.74 -2.67
CA ILE A 39 6.47 -23.87 -2.50
C ILE A 39 7.31 -24.27 -1.29
N ASP A 40 6.90 -25.27 -0.51
CA ASP A 40 7.76 -25.90 0.50
C ASP A 40 8.79 -26.86 -0.14
N GLN A 41 8.64 -27.18 -1.44
CA GLN A 41 9.68 -27.80 -2.26
C GLN A 41 10.59 -26.75 -2.92
N ALA A 42 11.88 -27.07 -3.08
CA ALA A 42 12.86 -26.18 -3.67
C ALA A 42 12.49 -25.76 -5.11
N ASP A 43 12.05 -26.71 -5.94
CA ASP A 43 11.68 -26.45 -7.34
C ASP A 43 10.45 -25.54 -7.45
N GLY A 44 9.45 -25.74 -6.58
CA GLY A 44 8.25 -24.91 -6.53
C GLY A 44 8.57 -23.48 -6.07
N LEU A 45 9.40 -23.33 -5.04
CA LEU A 45 9.88 -22.03 -4.59
C LEU A 45 10.67 -21.30 -5.69
N GLN A 46 11.61 -21.99 -6.33
CA GLN A 46 12.44 -21.39 -7.38
C GLN A 46 11.58 -20.92 -8.56
N ALA A 47 10.67 -21.77 -9.05
CA ALA A 47 9.79 -21.41 -10.16
C ALA A 47 8.88 -20.21 -9.82
N GLY A 48 8.36 -20.15 -8.58
CA GLY A 48 7.56 -19.02 -8.12
C GLY A 48 8.39 -17.73 -8.05
N LEU A 49 9.62 -17.79 -7.51
CA LEU A 49 10.53 -16.65 -7.45
C LEU A 49 10.93 -16.14 -8.83
N GLU A 50 11.22 -17.04 -9.78
CA GLU A 50 11.53 -16.71 -11.16
C GLU A 50 10.34 -15.99 -11.83
N THR A 51 9.13 -16.50 -11.63
CA THR A 51 7.90 -15.90 -12.18
C THR A 51 7.69 -14.47 -11.67
N ILE A 52 7.82 -14.26 -10.36
CA ILE A 52 7.69 -12.93 -9.73
C ILE A 52 8.78 -11.97 -10.21
N THR A 53 10.02 -12.44 -10.24
CA THR A 53 11.22 -11.66 -10.61
C THR A 53 11.22 -11.27 -12.08
N ASN A 54 10.68 -12.13 -12.95
CA ASN A 54 10.52 -11.83 -14.37
C ASN A 54 9.49 -10.73 -14.65
N CYS A 55 8.67 -10.37 -13.65
CA CYS A 55 7.70 -9.28 -13.71
C CYS A 55 6.61 -9.46 -14.78
N ILE A 56 6.33 -10.70 -15.18
CA ILE A 56 5.37 -11.03 -16.24
C ILE A 56 3.99 -11.45 -15.71
N ASN A 57 3.90 -11.82 -14.44
CA ASN A 57 2.68 -12.31 -13.83
C ASN A 57 1.66 -11.17 -13.64
N ARG A 58 0.39 -11.45 -13.96
CA ARG A 58 -0.78 -10.61 -13.74
C ARG A 58 -1.31 -10.75 -12.32
N ASN A 59 -1.29 -11.96 -11.79
CA ASN A 59 -1.68 -12.23 -10.42
C ASN A 59 -0.99 -13.49 -9.89
N PHE A 60 -1.02 -13.67 -8.58
CA PHE A 60 -0.78 -14.96 -7.97
C PHE A 60 -1.58 -15.12 -6.68
N VAL A 61 -1.77 -16.36 -6.28
CA VAL A 61 -2.40 -16.74 -5.02
C VAL A 61 -1.44 -17.64 -4.25
N VAL A 62 -1.17 -17.32 -2.99
CA VAL A 62 -0.46 -18.19 -2.06
C VAL A 62 -1.38 -18.58 -0.93
N ASP A 63 -1.63 -19.87 -0.79
CA ASP A 63 -2.30 -20.44 0.38
C ASP A 63 -1.26 -21.09 1.26
N PHE A 64 -1.16 -20.64 2.52
CA PHE A 64 -0.20 -21.18 3.45
C PHE A 64 -0.79 -21.41 4.84
N SER A 65 -0.19 -22.36 5.53
CA SER A 65 -0.45 -22.70 6.93
C SER A 65 0.87 -22.96 7.64
N ASP A 66 0.83 -23.36 8.90
CA ASP A 66 2.02 -23.80 9.62
C ASP A 66 2.76 -24.98 8.94
N ARG A 67 2.08 -25.79 8.12
CA ARG A 67 2.63 -27.05 7.59
C ARG A 67 2.91 -27.04 6.09
N HIS A 68 2.07 -26.38 5.32
CA HIS A 68 2.11 -26.41 3.86
C HIS A 68 1.96 -25.01 3.29
N ALA A 69 2.58 -24.75 2.15
CA ALA A 69 2.35 -23.55 1.35
C ALA A 69 2.32 -23.88 -0.14
N TRP A 70 1.32 -23.36 -0.82
CA TRP A 70 1.07 -23.60 -2.24
C TRP A 70 0.87 -22.27 -2.96
N ALA A 71 1.43 -22.15 -4.16
CA ALA A 71 1.30 -20.94 -4.96
C ALA A 71 0.80 -21.25 -6.38
N GLY A 72 -0.20 -20.51 -6.85
CA GLY A 72 -0.68 -20.51 -8.23
C GLY A 72 -0.48 -19.13 -8.86
N PHE A 73 -0.17 -19.09 -10.16
CA PHE A 73 0.13 -17.86 -10.90
C PHE A 73 -0.83 -17.69 -12.09
N ASP A 74 -1.13 -16.44 -12.43
CA ASP A 74 -1.95 -16.06 -13.60
C ASP A 74 -3.31 -16.78 -13.65
N LEU A 75 -3.94 -16.89 -12.48
CA LEU A 75 -5.22 -17.56 -12.32
C LEU A 75 -6.36 -16.70 -12.89
N GLY A 76 -7.37 -17.35 -13.47
CA GLY A 76 -8.58 -16.70 -13.95
C GLY A 76 -9.47 -16.20 -12.82
N THR A 77 -10.28 -15.18 -13.08
CA THR A 77 -11.20 -14.59 -12.10
C THR A 77 -12.13 -15.63 -11.46
N ALA A 78 -12.71 -16.54 -12.24
CA ALA A 78 -13.58 -17.59 -11.73
C ALA A 78 -12.85 -18.49 -10.72
N THR A 79 -11.65 -18.96 -11.08
CA THR A 79 -10.81 -19.80 -10.21
C THR A 79 -10.48 -19.10 -8.88
N ILE A 80 -10.10 -17.82 -8.91
CA ILE A 80 -9.81 -17.06 -7.69
C ILE A 80 -11.06 -16.94 -6.82
N MET A 81 -12.21 -16.61 -7.41
CA MET A 81 -13.46 -16.48 -6.67
C MET A 81 -13.96 -17.81 -6.10
N ASP A 82 -13.76 -18.92 -6.81
CA ASP A 82 -14.13 -20.25 -6.32
C ASP A 82 -13.20 -20.69 -5.18
N LEU A 83 -11.91 -20.37 -5.24
CA LEU A 83 -10.98 -20.55 -4.12
C LEU A 83 -11.45 -19.75 -2.89
N ILE A 84 -11.82 -18.47 -3.06
CA ILE A 84 -12.33 -17.63 -1.96
C ILE A 84 -13.59 -18.24 -1.34
N LYS A 85 -14.57 -18.67 -2.14
CA LYS A 85 -15.82 -19.27 -1.65
C LYS A 85 -15.61 -20.62 -0.97
N THR A 86 -14.72 -21.45 -1.52
CA THR A 86 -14.37 -22.74 -0.93
C THR A 86 -13.65 -22.55 0.41
N GLY A 87 -13.02 -21.38 0.58
CA GLY A 87 -12.28 -21.01 1.77
C GLY A 87 -10.86 -21.57 1.77
N GLY A 88 -10.27 -21.64 2.96
CA GLY A 88 -9.01 -22.33 3.18
C GLY A 88 -9.15 -23.84 3.06
N TRP A 89 -8.01 -24.54 3.09
CA TRP A 89 -7.97 -26.00 3.10
C TRP A 89 -8.87 -26.59 4.21
N PRO A 90 -9.74 -27.58 3.92
CA PRO A 90 -10.59 -28.22 4.93
C PRO A 90 -9.75 -28.74 6.09
N GLU A 91 -10.11 -28.43 7.34
CA GLU A 91 -9.40 -28.83 8.57
C GLU A 91 -8.16 -28.03 8.97
N ALA A 92 -7.66 -27.10 8.13
CA ALA A 92 -6.53 -26.23 8.49
C ALA A 92 -6.90 -24.75 8.45
N SER A 93 -6.53 -24.02 9.50
CA SER A 93 -6.58 -22.57 9.53
C SER A 93 -5.48 -21.99 8.62
N SER A 94 -5.73 -21.93 7.31
CA SER A 94 -4.81 -21.32 6.34
C SER A 94 -5.03 -19.81 6.21
N THR A 95 -3.98 -19.12 5.78
CA THR A 95 -4.00 -17.72 5.33
C THR A 95 -3.83 -17.70 3.83
N ARG A 96 -4.61 -16.87 3.15
CA ARG A 96 -4.53 -16.68 1.70
C ARG A 96 -3.92 -15.32 1.39
N TRP A 97 -2.99 -15.29 0.45
CA TRP A 97 -2.47 -14.08 -0.13
C TRP A 97 -2.84 -14.01 -1.60
N ILE A 98 -3.50 -12.95 -2.03
CA ILE A 98 -3.77 -12.67 -3.44
C ILE A 98 -2.97 -11.43 -3.83
N ASP A 99 -2.05 -11.55 -4.77
CA ASP A 99 -1.39 -10.41 -5.39
C ASP A 99 -1.99 -10.14 -6.76
N ILE A 100 -2.37 -8.89 -7.01
CA ILE A 100 -2.88 -8.41 -8.28
C ILE A 100 -1.89 -7.37 -8.80
N SER A 101 -1.25 -7.70 -9.91
CA SER A 101 -0.51 -6.74 -10.70
C SER A 101 -1.48 -6.10 -11.70
N PHE A 102 -1.35 -4.79 -11.91
CA PHE A 102 -2.08 -4.07 -12.96
C PHE A 102 -3.61 -4.07 -12.74
N PRO A 103 -4.10 -3.28 -11.76
CA PRO A 103 -5.53 -3.23 -11.44
C PRO A 103 -6.42 -2.92 -12.65
N THR A 104 -5.97 -2.05 -13.56
CA THR A 104 -6.68 -1.70 -14.80
C THR A 104 -6.94 -2.88 -15.73
N ARG A 105 -6.04 -3.88 -15.76
CA ARG A 105 -6.21 -5.11 -16.56
C ARG A 105 -7.05 -6.18 -15.84
N SER A 106 -7.31 -5.97 -14.55
CA SER A 106 -7.98 -6.92 -13.66
C SER A 106 -9.30 -6.36 -13.10
N LYS A 107 -9.93 -5.37 -13.77
CA LYS A 107 -11.19 -4.72 -13.31
C LYS A 107 -12.28 -5.75 -12.96
N ALA A 108 -12.49 -6.75 -13.82
CA ALA A 108 -13.49 -7.80 -13.56
C ALA A 108 -13.20 -8.62 -12.27
N LEU A 109 -11.93 -8.84 -11.93
CA LEU A 109 -11.56 -9.48 -10.66
C LEU A 109 -11.81 -8.53 -9.49
N LEU A 110 -11.42 -7.26 -9.62
CA LEU A 110 -11.63 -6.25 -8.57
C LEU A 110 -13.11 -6.03 -8.26
N GLU A 111 -13.97 -5.97 -9.27
CA GLU A 111 -15.43 -5.87 -9.10
C GLU A 111 -16.01 -7.08 -8.34
N ARG A 112 -15.52 -8.30 -8.65
CA ARG A 112 -15.95 -9.53 -7.97
C ARG A 112 -15.47 -9.58 -6.52
N LEU A 113 -14.25 -9.14 -6.26
CA LEU A 113 -13.69 -9.02 -4.91
C LEU A 113 -14.43 -7.97 -4.10
N ALA A 114 -14.70 -6.81 -4.70
CA ALA A 114 -15.47 -5.73 -4.09
C ALA A 114 -16.88 -6.18 -3.73
N TYR A 115 -17.56 -6.91 -4.61
CA TYR A 115 -18.88 -7.48 -4.30
C TYR A 115 -18.81 -8.52 -3.17
N HIS A 116 -17.76 -9.35 -3.14
CA HIS A 116 -17.64 -10.41 -2.14
C HIS A 116 -17.31 -9.87 -0.74
N TYR A 117 -16.37 -8.93 -0.63
CA TYR A 117 -15.93 -8.34 0.64
C TYR A 117 -16.67 -7.05 1.01
N ASP A 118 -17.63 -6.62 0.19
CA ASP A 118 -18.43 -5.41 0.36
C ASP A 118 -17.59 -4.12 0.38
N PHE A 119 -16.66 -3.98 -0.57
CA PHE A 119 -15.86 -2.76 -0.71
C PHE A 119 -16.75 -1.55 -1.00
N SER A 120 -16.43 -0.42 -0.39
CA SER A 120 -17.16 0.82 -0.65
C SER A 120 -17.12 1.17 -2.15
N PRO A 121 -18.22 1.72 -2.73
CA PRO A 121 -18.23 2.13 -4.13
C PRO A 121 -17.11 3.11 -4.48
N ARG A 122 -16.74 3.96 -3.52
CA ARG A 122 -15.60 4.88 -3.64
C ARG A 122 -14.28 4.12 -3.76
N LEU A 123 -14.05 3.11 -2.93
CA LEU A 123 -12.83 2.31 -2.99
C LEU A 123 -12.70 1.58 -4.34
N LEU A 124 -13.78 0.94 -4.79
CA LEU A 124 -13.80 0.27 -6.09
C LEU A 124 -13.52 1.25 -7.25
N ALA A 125 -14.16 2.43 -7.24
CA ALA A 125 -13.92 3.45 -8.26
C ALA A 125 -12.44 3.93 -8.29
N MET A 126 -11.82 4.09 -7.12
CA MET A 126 -10.40 4.44 -7.03
C MET A 126 -9.49 3.30 -7.53
N MET A 127 -9.77 2.04 -7.17
CA MET A 127 -9.00 0.88 -7.64
C MET A 127 -9.14 0.65 -9.15
N CYS A 128 -10.27 1.01 -9.75
CA CYS A 128 -10.54 0.85 -11.19
C CYS A 128 -10.27 2.12 -12.01
N SER A 129 -9.72 3.18 -11.41
CA SER A 129 -9.29 4.38 -12.12
C SER A 129 -8.29 4.04 -13.23
N GLU A 130 -8.15 4.91 -14.22
CA GLU A 130 -7.19 4.75 -15.32
C GLU A 130 -6.01 5.70 -15.17
N PRO A 131 -4.76 5.21 -15.33
CA PRO A 131 -3.57 6.04 -15.21
C PRO A 131 -3.58 7.11 -16.29
N GLN A 132 -3.15 8.32 -15.93
CA GLN A 132 -3.01 9.38 -16.92
C GLN A 132 -1.87 9.02 -17.89
N THR A 133 -2.21 8.82 -19.16
CA THR A 133 -1.21 8.71 -20.22
C THR A 133 -0.65 10.09 -20.53
N ALA A 134 0.66 10.18 -20.74
CA ALA A 134 1.36 11.45 -21.03
C ALA A 134 0.76 12.21 -22.24
N ASP A 135 0.02 11.54 -23.11
CA ASP A 135 -0.59 12.12 -24.31
C ASP A 135 -2.00 12.73 -24.09
N ALA A 136 -2.61 12.53 -22.92
CA ALA A 136 -3.98 13.01 -22.64
C ALA A 136 -4.06 14.53 -22.43
N SER A 137 -2.92 15.23 -22.27
CA SER A 137 -2.87 16.69 -22.14
C SER A 137 -2.93 17.43 -23.49
N SER A 138 -3.08 16.72 -24.62
CA SER A 138 -3.07 17.33 -25.97
C SER A 138 -4.39 17.19 -26.75
N GLN A 139 -5.45 16.65 -26.15
CA GLN A 139 -6.77 16.52 -26.81
C GLN A 139 -7.91 17.07 -25.94
N SER A 140 -7.82 18.34 -25.58
CA SER A 140 -9.03 19.15 -25.49
C SER A 140 -9.44 19.48 -26.93
N GLU A 141 -10.34 18.68 -27.49
CA GLU A 141 -11.13 19.01 -28.69
C GLU A 141 -11.63 20.47 -28.59
N PRO A 142 -11.33 21.35 -29.56
CA PRO A 142 -11.96 22.65 -29.58
C PRO A 142 -13.44 22.42 -29.89
N LEU A 143 -14.30 22.65 -28.91
CA LEU A 143 -15.73 22.77 -29.15
C LEU A 143 -15.95 23.94 -30.10
N ASP A 144 -16.20 23.62 -31.37
CA ASP A 144 -16.73 24.53 -32.39
C ASP A 144 -18.05 25.13 -31.87
N ARG A 145 -17.97 26.31 -31.26
CA ARG A 145 -19.11 27.22 -31.14
C ARG A 145 -19.07 28.14 -32.34
N SER A 146 -19.75 27.72 -33.41
CA SER A 146 -20.19 28.61 -34.48
C SER A 146 -21.15 29.65 -33.88
N VAL A 147 -20.64 30.83 -33.56
CA VAL A 147 -21.48 32.00 -33.28
C VAL A 147 -22.00 32.49 -34.63
N ILE A 148 -23.27 32.20 -34.88
CA ILE A 148 -24.05 32.83 -35.94
C ILE A 148 -24.13 34.32 -35.59
N LEU A 149 -23.44 35.14 -36.38
CA LEU A 149 -23.63 36.59 -36.37
C LEU A 149 -24.93 36.87 -37.12
N ASP A 150 -25.96 37.25 -36.39
CA ASP A 150 -27.17 37.85 -36.95
C ASP A 150 -27.07 39.37 -36.73
N GLU A 151 -26.91 40.11 -37.83
CA GLU A 151 -26.99 41.57 -37.89
C GLU A 151 -28.47 41.98 -37.82
N GLY A 152 -28.83 42.77 -36.81
CA GLY A 152 -30.20 43.27 -36.64
C GLY A 152 -30.27 44.47 -35.71
N ASP A 153 -30.20 45.64 -36.32
CA ASP A 153 -30.33 47.01 -35.80
C ASP A 153 -31.63 47.27 -35.00
N ASN A 154 -31.53 47.82 -33.78
CA ASN A 154 -32.22 49.05 -33.35
C ASN A 154 -32.11 49.39 -31.85
N THR A 155 -31.98 50.69 -31.63
CA THR A 155 -31.93 51.49 -30.39
C THR A 155 -33.05 51.25 -29.37
N SER A 156 -32.71 51.20 -28.07
CA SER A 156 -33.14 52.20 -27.05
C SER A 156 -32.83 51.75 -25.60
N SER A 157 -32.65 52.76 -24.77
CA SER A 157 -32.31 52.80 -23.35
C SER A 157 -33.05 51.83 -22.41
N ILE A 158 -32.38 51.38 -21.34
CA ILE A 158 -32.65 51.76 -19.93
C ILE A 158 -31.84 50.84 -18.99
N GLN A 159 -31.18 51.46 -18.01
CA GLN A 159 -30.58 50.84 -16.83
C GLN A 159 -31.53 49.88 -16.12
N ALA A 160 -31.11 48.63 -15.91
CA ALA A 160 -31.32 47.85 -14.69
C ALA A 160 -30.59 46.50 -14.83
N ASP A 161 -30.21 45.93 -13.70
CA ASP A 161 -29.63 44.58 -13.49
C ASP A 161 -28.11 44.41 -13.66
N ILE A 162 -27.37 45.21 -12.88
CA ILE A 162 -25.99 44.91 -12.45
C ILE A 162 -25.94 43.74 -11.44
N GLU A 163 -27.08 43.16 -11.03
CA GLU A 163 -27.13 42.03 -10.08
C GLU A 163 -27.19 40.64 -10.74
N LYS A 164 -27.24 40.52 -12.08
CA LYS A 164 -27.24 39.22 -12.76
C LYS A 164 -25.87 38.70 -13.22
N VAL A 165 -24.82 39.49 -13.02
CA VAL A 165 -23.42 39.11 -13.34
C VAL A 165 -22.72 38.48 -12.14
N ALA A 166 -23.22 38.68 -10.91
CA ALA A 166 -22.70 38.04 -9.70
C ALA A 166 -23.08 36.54 -9.61
N GLU A 167 -24.23 36.13 -10.15
CA GLU A 167 -24.65 34.72 -10.11
C GLU A 167 -24.01 33.84 -11.22
N SER A 168 -23.40 34.44 -12.25
CA SER A 168 -22.67 33.70 -13.29
C SER A 168 -21.16 33.62 -13.03
N LEU A 169 -20.58 34.52 -12.22
CA LEU A 169 -19.15 34.50 -11.86
C LEU A 169 -18.83 33.50 -10.72
N ASP A 170 -19.82 33.14 -9.90
CA ASP A 170 -19.66 32.16 -8.81
C ASP A 170 -19.78 30.69 -9.27
N ARG A 171 -20.23 30.43 -10.51
CA ARG A 171 -20.31 29.06 -11.06
C ARG A 171 -19.11 28.65 -11.92
N GLU A 172 -18.34 29.61 -12.44
CA GLU A 172 -17.18 29.30 -13.30
C GLU A 172 -15.85 29.24 -12.52
N SER A 173 -15.80 29.77 -11.30
CA SER A 173 -14.65 29.67 -10.41
C SER A 173 -14.60 28.38 -9.55
N LEU A 174 -15.61 27.50 -9.69
CA LEU A 174 -15.66 26.17 -9.06
C LEU A 174 -15.27 25.03 -10.01
N SER A 175 -14.81 25.36 -11.22
CA SER A 175 -14.21 24.42 -12.17
C SER A 175 -12.69 24.23 -11.95
N SER A 176 -12.20 24.41 -10.72
CA SER A 176 -10.96 23.72 -10.33
C SER A 176 -11.34 22.27 -10.08
N THR A 177 -11.05 21.40 -11.04
CA THR A 177 -11.19 19.94 -10.99
C THR A 177 -10.43 19.39 -9.80
N ASN A 178 -11.00 19.46 -8.59
CA ASN A 178 -10.37 18.90 -7.42
C ASN A 178 -10.36 17.38 -7.59
N PRO A 179 -9.20 16.72 -7.81
CA PRO A 179 -9.15 15.29 -8.10
C PRO A 179 -9.74 14.46 -6.95
N ALA A 180 -9.75 15.00 -5.73
CA ALA A 180 -10.41 14.38 -4.58
C ALA A 180 -11.95 14.32 -4.68
N ARG A 181 -12.56 15.16 -5.53
CA ARG A 181 -14.02 15.17 -5.79
C ARG A 181 -14.41 14.37 -7.05
N THR A 182 -13.53 14.26 -8.04
CA THR A 182 -13.80 13.51 -9.28
C THR A 182 -13.57 12.01 -9.16
N GLY A 183 -12.86 11.55 -8.12
CA GLY A 183 -12.64 10.12 -7.86
C GLY A 183 -11.54 9.49 -8.72
N ASN A 184 -10.84 10.28 -9.55
CA ASN A 184 -9.67 9.80 -10.27
C ASN A 184 -8.45 9.79 -9.36
N LEU A 185 -8.06 8.59 -8.91
CA LEU A 185 -6.90 8.36 -8.06
C LEU A 185 -5.64 9.00 -8.64
N TYR A 186 -5.38 8.85 -9.94
CA TYR A 186 -4.09 9.21 -10.51
C TYR A 186 -3.87 10.72 -10.63
N GLY A 187 -4.94 11.51 -10.80
CA GLY A 187 -4.82 12.97 -10.71
C GLY A 187 -4.39 13.42 -9.31
N LEU A 188 -4.88 12.75 -8.27
CA LEU A 188 -4.48 13.03 -6.89
C LEU A 188 -3.04 12.59 -6.59
N LEU A 189 -2.62 11.45 -7.15
CA LEU A 189 -1.26 10.94 -6.99
C LEU A 189 -0.21 11.80 -7.72
N ASP A 190 -0.57 12.38 -8.86
CA ASP A 190 0.27 13.32 -9.60
C ASP A 190 0.53 14.60 -8.79
N GLU A 191 -0.51 15.13 -8.13
CA GLU A 191 -0.41 16.33 -7.30
C GLU A 191 0.21 16.08 -5.91
N VAL A 192 -0.10 14.95 -5.27
CA VAL A 192 0.19 14.70 -3.85
C VAL A 192 0.90 13.36 -3.64
N TRP A 193 2.23 13.38 -3.77
CA TRP A 193 3.08 12.20 -3.59
C TRP A 193 2.99 11.49 -2.22
N HIS A 194 2.62 12.21 -1.17
CA HIS A 194 2.45 11.68 0.18
C HIS A 194 0.99 11.31 0.51
N TYR A 195 0.12 11.30 -0.51
CA TYR A 195 -1.26 10.88 -0.35
C TYR A 195 -1.31 9.45 0.20
N THR A 196 -2.24 9.24 1.13
CA THR A 196 -2.56 7.95 1.70
C THR A 196 -4.07 7.88 1.91
N SER A 197 -4.61 6.66 1.89
CA SER A 197 -6.03 6.42 2.12
C SER A 197 -6.21 5.23 3.05
N VAL A 198 -7.23 5.31 3.90
CA VAL A 198 -7.70 4.18 4.72
C VAL A 198 -9.18 4.05 4.48
N ASP A 199 -9.64 2.84 4.21
CA ASP A 199 -11.05 2.51 4.06
C ASP A 199 -11.35 1.23 4.83
N GLN A 200 -12.48 1.21 5.53
CA GLN A 200 -12.84 0.09 6.42
C GLN A 200 -14.31 -0.25 6.20
N GLY A 201 -14.58 -1.52 5.95
CA GLY A 201 -15.94 -2.07 5.89
C GLY A 201 -16.14 -3.13 6.97
N ALA A 202 -17.28 -3.81 6.92
CA ALA A 202 -17.58 -4.91 7.86
C ALA A 202 -16.58 -6.09 7.70
N ASN A 203 -16.13 -6.35 6.47
CA ASN A 203 -15.34 -7.53 6.13
C ASN A 203 -13.93 -7.21 5.63
N TYR A 204 -13.50 -5.94 5.66
CA TYR A 204 -12.15 -5.56 5.23
C TYR A 204 -11.57 -4.33 5.96
N LEU A 205 -10.24 -4.26 5.97
CA LEU A 205 -9.43 -3.08 6.23
C LEU A 205 -8.54 -2.86 5.00
N CYS A 206 -8.67 -1.71 4.33
CA CYS A 206 -7.89 -1.36 3.15
C CYS A 206 -7.00 -0.15 3.43
N LEU A 207 -5.72 -0.26 3.06
CA LEU A 207 -4.76 0.84 3.01
C LEU A 207 -4.41 1.11 1.56
N GLY A 208 -4.34 2.39 1.20
CA GLY A 208 -3.76 2.85 -0.04
C GLY A 208 -2.59 3.78 0.29
N TYR A 209 -1.44 3.52 -0.30
CA TYR A 209 -0.24 4.32 -0.04
C TYR A 209 0.70 4.34 -1.24
N ASN A 210 1.41 5.44 -1.39
CA ASN A 210 2.51 5.55 -2.33
C ASN A 210 3.79 5.07 -1.66
N SER A 211 4.58 4.24 -2.33
CA SER A 211 5.93 3.83 -1.92
C SER A 211 6.95 4.53 -2.81
N ILE A 212 8.02 5.07 -2.22
CA ILE A 212 9.10 5.74 -2.96
C ILE A 212 10.28 4.79 -3.13
N TYR A 213 10.77 4.67 -4.37
CA TYR A 213 11.91 3.82 -4.72
C TYR A 213 13.00 4.61 -5.42
N SER A 214 14.25 4.33 -5.10
CA SER A 214 15.39 4.87 -5.83
C SER A 214 15.57 4.16 -7.18
N THR A 215 15.69 4.96 -8.24
CA THR A 215 16.11 4.51 -9.58
C THR A 215 17.62 4.20 -9.62
N GLY A 216 18.37 4.55 -8.57
CA GLY A 216 19.81 4.26 -8.47
C GLY A 216 20.64 4.99 -9.53
N GLY A 217 20.22 6.21 -9.87
CA GLY A 217 20.89 7.06 -10.86
C GLY A 217 20.59 6.69 -12.32
N VAL A 218 19.64 5.79 -12.56
CA VAL A 218 19.18 5.47 -13.92
C VAL A 218 18.24 6.58 -14.38
N GLN A 219 18.70 7.38 -15.35
CA GLN A 219 17.84 8.37 -16.00
C GLN A 219 16.87 7.68 -16.96
N LEU A 220 15.58 7.74 -16.63
CA LEU A 220 14.51 7.30 -17.51
C LEU A 220 13.97 8.51 -18.29
N SER A 221 13.64 8.28 -19.56
CA SER A 221 13.00 9.31 -20.38
C SER A 221 11.62 9.66 -19.82
N PRO A 222 11.20 10.94 -19.86
CA PRO A 222 9.85 11.39 -19.57
C PRO A 222 8.75 10.85 -20.51
N ALA A 223 8.98 9.81 -21.30
CA ALA A 223 7.91 9.05 -21.97
C ALA A 223 7.73 7.65 -21.37
N GLN A 224 8.67 7.20 -20.52
CA GLN A 224 8.75 5.80 -20.11
C GLN A 224 7.97 5.48 -18.82
N LEU A 225 7.73 6.47 -17.95
CA LEU A 225 7.00 6.29 -16.68
C LEU A 225 5.62 6.98 -16.72
N PRO A 226 4.61 6.51 -15.99
CA PRO A 226 3.40 7.28 -15.73
C PRO A 226 3.72 8.63 -15.06
N SER A 227 2.88 9.66 -15.24
CA SER A 227 3.11 10.99 -14.66
C SER A 227 3.13 10.93 -13.13
N GLN A 228 2.18 10.23 -12.53
CA GLN A 228 2.05 10.02 -11.09
C GLN A 228 3.24 9.31 -10.45
N SER A 229 3.98 8.52 -11.24
CA SER A 229 5.17 7.81 -10.78
C SER A 229 6.41 8.70 -10.82
N ARG A 230 6.33 9.87 -11.46
CA ARG A 230 7.37 10.90 -11.46
C ARG A 230 7.07 11.89 -10.37
N GLY A 231 8.11 12.26 -9.64
CA GLY A 231 7.96 13.09 -8.46
C GLY A 231 8.88 14.27 -8.46
N PRO A 232 8.70 15.13 -7.44
CA PRO A 232 9.61 16.23 -7.19
C PRO A 232 11.01 15.73 -6.80
N ILE A 233 11.13 14.51 -6.29
CA ILE A 233 12.41 13.94 -5.87
C ILE A 233 13.12 13.32 -7.08
N ALA A 234 14.23 13.92 -7.48
CA ALA A 234 15.07 13.39 -8.56
C ALA A 234 15.57 11.97 -8.25
N ASP A 235 15.72 11.17 -9.30
CA ASP A 235 16.16 9.77 -9.24
C ASP A 235 15.26 8.85 -8.38
N CYS A 236 14.04 9.26 -8.06
CA CYS A 236 13.07 8.47 -7.33
C CYS A 236 11.78 8.30 -8.13
N ILE A 237 11.08 7.19 -7.87
CA ILE A 237 9.78 6.91 -8.46
C ILE A 237 8.77 6.55 -7.37
N GLY A 238 7.53 6.98 -7.59
CA GLY A 238 6.38 6.59 -6.78
C GLY A 238 5.70 5.36 -7.38
N ALA A 239 5.36 4.39 -6.53
CA ALA A 239 4.48 3.28 -6.90
C ALA A 239 3.35 3.20 -5.88
N TRP A 240 2.12 3.30 -6.37
CA TRP A 240 0.95 3.16 -5.54
C TRP A 240 0.62 1.68 -5.29
N THR A 241 0.23 1.39 -4.06
CA THR A 241 -0.16 0.05 -3.60
C THR A 241 -1.45 0.14 -2.81
N TRP A 242 -2.39 -0.75 -3.11
CA TRP A 242 -3.48 -1.09 -2.20
C TRP A 242 -3.14 -2.35 -1.44
N LEU A 243 -3.45 -2.36 -0.14
CA LEU A 243 -3.26 -3.51 0.72
C LEU A 243 -4.51 -3.71 1.55
N VAL A 244 -5.13 -4.88 1.40
CA VAL A 244 -6.41 -5.22 2.02
C VAL A 244 -6.24 -6.42 2.94
N LEU A 245 -6.76 -6.32 4.15
CA LEU A 245 -6.94 -7.43 5.08
C LEU A 245 -8.43 -7.75 5.17
N CYS A 246 -8.81 -8.99 4.85
CA CYS A 246 -10.19 -9.45 4.84
C CYS A 246 -10.50 -10.32 6.08
N GLY A 247 -11.79 -10.36 6.45
CA GLY A 247 -12.27 -11.08 7.64
C GLY A 247 -12.12 -12.61 7.58
N ASP A 248 -11.97 -13.15 6.37
CA ASP A 248 -11.79 -14.58 6.07
C ASP A 248 -10.32 -15.04 6.08
N ARG A 249 -9.39 -14.20 6.57
CA ARG A 249 -7.93 -14.45 6.57
C ARG A 249 -7.27 -14.35 5.19
N THR A 250 -7.96 -13.72 4.24
CA THR A 250 -7.36 -13.32 2.97
C THR A 250 -6.67 -11.96 3.10
N VAL A 251 -5.46 -11.85 2.53
CA VAL A 251 -4.74 -10.59 2.37
C VAL A 251 -4.59 -10.34 0.87
N ILE A 252 -4.96 -9.15 0.40
CA ILE A 252 -4.91 -8.77 -1.00
C ILE A 252 -3.91 -7.63 -1.16
N SER A 253 -2.87 -7.81 -1.98
CA SER A 253 -2.00 -6.72 -2.43
C SER A 253 -2.31 -6.38 -3.89
N ILE A 254 -2.43 -5.10 -4.19
CA ILE A 254 -2.67 -4.60 -5.54
C ILE A 254 -1.57 -3.58 -5.85
N ASN A 255 -0.77 -3.86 -6.86
CA ASN A 255 0.40 -3.05 -7.21
C ASN A 255 0.22 -2.41 -8.59
N GLU A 256 0.45 -1.10 -8.68
CA GLU A 256 0.39 -0.35 -9.94
C GLU A 256 1.53 -0.69 -10.92
N GLU A 257 1.27 -0.48 -12.22
CA GLU A 257 2.28 -0.63 -13.27
C GLU A 257 3.19 0.58 -13.36
N LEU A 258 4.50 0.37 -13.29
CA LEU A 258 5.47 1.43 -13.60
C LEU A 258 5.70 1.63 -15.10
N PHE A 259 5.35 0.66 -15.95
CA PHE A 259 5.61 0.71 -17.39
C PHE A 259 4.39 0.29 -18.24
N PRO A 260 3.22 0.95 -18.09
CA PRO A 260 1.94 0.45 -18.63
C PRO A 260 1.87 0.41 -20.16
N ASN A 261 2.61 1.29 -20.83
CA ASN A 261 2.61 1.44 -22.29
C ASN A 261 3.67 0.57 -22.98
N TYR A 262 4.36 -0.31 -22.25
CA TYR A 262 5.44 -1.10 -22.81
C TYR A 262 4.92 -2.47 -23.29
N HIS A 263 4.82 -2.64 -24.61
CA HIS A 263 4.32 -3.85 -25.26
C HIS A 263 5.43 -4.85 -25.65
N GLY A 264 6.69 -4.61 -25.26
CA GLY A 264 7.85 -5.43 -25.60
C GLY A 264 8.62 -5.99 -24.40
N ASN A 265 9.83 -6.51 -24.65
CA ASN A 265 10.74 -6.96 -23.60
C ASN A 265 11.34 -5.75 -22.85
N LEU A 266 11.02 -5.61 -21.57
CA LEU A 266 11.59 -4.58 -20.70
C LEU A 266 13.12 -4.55 -20.80
N SER A 267 13.69 -3.34 -20.89
CA SER A 267 15.14 -3.16 -20.89
C SER A 267 15.75 -3.65 -19.57
N ALA A 268 17.05 -3.95 -19.56
CA ALA A 268 17.74 -4.35 -18.33
C ALA A 268 17.58 -3.32 -17.19
N GLN A 269 17.54 -2.03 -17.54
CA GLN A 269 17.32 -0.93 -16.60
C GLN A 269 15.89 -0.94 -16.04
N GLN A 270 14.88 -1.08 -16.89
CA GLN A 270 13.47 -1.14 -16.47
C GLN A 270 13.20 -2.36 -15.61
N LYS A 271 13.75 -3.53 -15.99
CA LYS A 271 13.71 -4.75 -15.17
C LYS A 271 14.37 -4.54 -13.81
N GLY A 272 15.53 -3.87 -13.77
CA GLY A 272 16.21 -3.53 -12.52
C GLY A 272 15.35 -2.66 -11.59
N ILE A 273 14.60 -1.71 -12.14
CA ILE A 273 13.69 -0.85 -11.38
C ILE A 273 12.48 -1.64 -10.86
N LEU A 274 11.83 -2.45 -11.71
CA LEU A 274 10.72 -3.30 -11.27
C LEU A 274 11.15 -4.31 -10.19
N LEU A 275 12.37 -4.86 -10.31
CA LEU A 275 12.87 -5.78 -9.30
C LEU A 275 13.05 -5.09 -7.95
N ARG A 276 13.50 -3.82 -7.94
CA ARG A 276 13.58 -3.03 -6.70
C ARG A 276 12.21 -2.80 -6.08
N THR A 277 11.18 -2.56 -6.89
CA THR A 277 9.82 -2.38 -6.36
C THR A 277 9.22 -3.68 -5.82
N LYS A 278 9.53 -4.81 -6.46
CA LYS A 278 9.12 -6.15 -6.02
C LYS A 278 10.00 -6.77 -4.93
N GLN A 279 11.10 -6.14 -4.53
CA GLN A 279 12.06 -6.76 -3.60
C GLN A 279 11.42 -7.18 -2.27
N ASN A 280 10.53 -6.36 -1.71
CA ASN A 280 9.82 -6.71 -0.48
C ASN A 280 8.88 -7.91 -0.70
N LEU A 281 8.08 -7.86 -1.77
CA LEU A 281 7.18 -8.93 -2.18
C LEU A 281 7.94 -10.27 -2.33
N VAL A 282 9.10 -10.26 -2.99
CA VAL A 282 9.98 -11.43 -3.14
C VAL A 282 10.46 -11.96 -1.79
N ASN A 283 10.83 -11.08 -0.86
CA ASN A 283 11.28 -11.47 0.47
C ASN A 283 10.15 -12.07 1.31
N VAL A 284 8.94 -11.53 1.21
CA VAL A 284 7.74 -12.06 1.85
C VAL A 284 7.41 -13.43 1.27
N PHE A 285 7.30 -13.55 -0.06
CA PHE A 285 7.02 -14.81 -0.74
C PHE A 285 8.01 -15.91 -0.34
N ARG A 286 9.31 -15.60 -0.34
CA ARG A 286 10.36 -16.52 0.12
C ARG A 286 10.19 -16.92 1.58
N SER A 287 9.80 -15.99 2.46
CA SER A 287 9.57 -16.27 3.88
C SER A 287 8.34 -17.12 4.15
N LEU A 288 7.41 -17.20 3.19
CA LEU A 288 6.29 -18.12 3.24
C LEU A 288 6.67 -19.55 2.88
N SER A 289 7.93 -19.86 2.52
CA SER A 289 8.37 -21.23 2.24
C SER A 289 9.16 -21.87 3.39
N MET A 290 8.94 -23.17 3.60
CA MET A 290 9.72 -24.02 4.49
C MET A 290 11.03 -24.50 3.84
N ALA A 291 11.15 -24.45 2.52
CA ALA A 291 12.29 -24.93 1.75
C ALA A 291 13.62 -24.30 2.22
N VAL A 292 14.70 -25.05 2.00
CA VAL A 292 16.07 -24.56 2.22
C VAL A 292 16.46 -23.70 1.02
N ASP A 293 16.38 -22.38 1.17
CA ASP A 293 16.91 -21.45 0.18
C ASP A 293 18.38 -21.13 0.50
N PRO A 294 19.34 -21.51 -0.38
CA PRO A 294 20.77 -21.24 -0.19
C PRO A 294 21.12 -19.75 -0.30
N VAL A 295 20.28 -18.94 -0.94
CA VAL A 295 20.47 -17.48 -1.12
C VAL A 295 19.90 -16.70 0.07
N ALA A 296 19.01 -17.31 0.84
CA ALA A 296 18.37 -16.68 1.98
C ALA A 296 19.31 -16.58 3.19
N SER A 297 19.79 -15.37 3.50
CA SER A 297 20.35 -15.08 4.81
C SER A 297 19.30 -15.37 5.89
N ARG A 298 19.70 -16.04 7.00
CA ARG A 298 18.81 -16.26 8.15
C ARG A 298 18.23 -14.95 8.70
N ALA A 299 18.94 -13.84 8.52
CA ALA A 299 18.50 -12.50 8.92
C ALA A 299 17.30 -11.97 8.11
N ASN A 300 17.06 -12.51 6.90
CA ASN A 300 15.99 -12.06 6.01
C ASN A 300 14.72 -12.93 6.11
N LYS A 301 14.71 -13.95 6.98
CA LYS A 301 13.54 -14.82 7.16
C LYS A 301 12.54 -14.13 8.08
N LEU A 302 11.40 -13.75 7.52
CA LEU A 302 10.32 -13.12 8.27
C LEU A 302 9.58 -14.18 9.10
N PRO A 303 9.30 -13.91 10.39
CA PRO A 303 8.65 -14.86 11.29
C PRO A 303 7.13 -14.91 11.08
N ILE A 304 6.71 -15.12 9.82
CA ILE A 304 5.30 -15.31 9.43
C ILE A 304 4.89 -16.76 9.74
N ARG A 305 5.62 -17.74 9.18
CA ARG A 305 5.40 -19.17 9.43
C ARG A 305 6.36 -19.77 10.48
N LYS A 306 7.65 -19.42 10.42
CA LYS A 306 8.71 -20.01 11.28
C LYS A 306 8.83 -19.24 12.61
N ARG A 307 8.52 -19.89 13.74
CA ARG A 307 8.78 -19.39 15.11
C ARG A 307 9.46 -20.47 15.95
N LEU A 308 10.22 -20.06 16.97
CA LEU A 308 10.98 -20.96 17.86
C LEU A 308 10.10 -21.86 18.74
N ALA A 309 8.85 -21.47 19.00
CA ALA A 309 7.93 -22.24 19.85
C ALA A 309 7.30 -23.41 19.09
N GLU A 310 7.32 -24.59 19.70
CA GLU A 310 6.72 -25.82 19.20
C GLU A 310 5.51 -26.23 20.06
N GLY A 311 4.45 -26.73 19.44
CA GLY A 311 3.22 -27.17 20.12
C GLY A 311 1.94 -26.76 19.41
N GLN A 312 0.82 -27.41 19.76
CA GLN A 312 -0.49 -27.18 19.12
C GLN A 312 -1.09 -25.80 19.46
N THR A 313 -0.93 -25.34 20.71
CA THR A 313 -1.38 -24.01 21.14
C THR A 313 -0.64 -22.89 20.41
N ALA A 314 0.68 -23.05 20.26
CA ALA A 314 1.52 -22.15 19.48
C ALA A 314 1.10 -22.12 18.00
N ALA A 315 0.74 -23.29 17.43
CA ALA A 315 0.27 -23.38 16.05
C ALA A 315 -1.09 -22.69 15.83
N ALA A 316 -2.02 -22.85 16.76
CA ALA A 316 -3.32 -22.16 16.72
C ALA A 316 -3.14 -20.63 16.78
N GLN A 317 -2.28 -20.14 17.69
CA GLN A 317 -1.98 -18.70 17.76
C GLN A 317 -1.29 -18.19 16.50
N ARG A 318 -0.37 -18.97 15.90
CA ARG A 318 0.27 -18.60 14.63
C ARG A 318 -0.74 -18.45 13.51
N ALA A 319 -1.69 -19.37 13.39
CA ALA A 319 -2.73 -19.31 12.37
C ALA A 319 -3.64 -18.07 12.53
N ILE A 320 -3.90 -17.64 13.76
CA ILE A 320 -4.64 -16.40 14.06
C ILE A 320 -3.80 -15.16 13.71
N ASP A 321 -2.51 -15.16 14.04
CA ASP A 321 -1.61 -14.02 13.80
C ASP A 321 -1.19 -13.88 12.33
N ALA A 322 -1.21 -14.96 11.54
CA ALA A 322 -0.58 -15.03 10.22
C ALA A 322 -1.09 -14.01 9.20
N PRO A 323 -2.40 -13.75 9.04
CA PRO A 323 -2.90 -12.76 8.09
C PRO A 323 -2.45 -11.35 8.45
N GLY A 324 -2.53 -10.99 9.74
CA GLY A 324 -2.07 -9.70 10.22
C GLY A 324 -0.57 -9.49 10.08
N LEU A 325 0.22 -10.55 10.32
CA LEU A 325 1.66 -10.50 10.08
C LEU A 325 2.00 -10.37 8.60
N LEU A 326 1.34 -11.12 7.73
CA LEU A 326 1.49 -11.00 6.28
C LEU A 326 1.17 -9.57 5.84
N PHE A 327 0.03 -9.03 6.29
CA PHE A 327 -0.38 -7.65 6.04
C PHE A 327 0.69 -6.65 6.51
N TYR A 328 1.22 -6.80 7.72
CA TYR A 328 2.33 -5.97 8.21
C TYR A 328 3.57 -6.07 7.31
N PHE A 329 4.02 -7.26 6.94
CA PHE A 329 5.26 -7.43 6.17
C PHE A 329 5.12 -7.04 4.69
N LEU A 330 3.92 -7.08 4.13
CA LEU A 330 3.66 -6.51 2.80
C LEU A 330 3.66 -4.98 2.83
N PHE A 331 3.13 -4.38 3.90
CA PHE A 331 3.20 -2.94 4.14
C PHE A 331 4.64 -2.47 4.41
N GLU A 332 5.35 -3.20 5.27
CA GLU A 332 6.67 -2.81 5.74
C GLU A 332 7.72 -3.04 4.66
N ASN A 333 8.15 -1.93 4.05
CA ASN A 333 9.24 -1.89 3.09
C ASN A 333 10.37 -0.97 3.60
N TRP A 334 10.76 -1.16 4.87
CA TRP A 334 11.64 -0.23 5.60
C TRP A 334 12.94 0.05 4.86
N PHE A 335 13.58 -0.98 4.29
CA PHE A 335 14.86 -0.82 3.63
C PHE A 335 14.80 0.17 2.47
N ASN A 336 13.78 0.05 1.60
CA ASN A 336 13.62 0.98 0.49
C ASN A 336 13.26 2.38 1.00
N SER A 337 12.28 2.48 1.89
CA SER A 337 11.83 3.77 2.44
C SER A 337 12.94 4.50 3.18
N TYR A 338 13.81 3.81 3.92
CA TYR A 338 14.87 4.43 4.73
C TYR A 338 16.17 4.70 3.94
N SER A 339 16.48 3.89 2.92
CA SER A 339 17.73 3.99 2.16
C SER A 339 18.05 5.40 1.64
N LEU A 340 17.02 6.18 1.31
CA LEU A 340 17.12 7.54 0.76
C LEU A 340 17.81 8.55 1.69
N ILE A 341 17.81 8.31 3.00
CA ILE A 341 18.24 9.29 4.03
C ILE A 341 19.30 8.76 5.00
N THR A 342 19.77 7.52 4.81
CA THR A 342 20.73 6.84 5.69
C THR A 342 22.10 7.54 5.80
N ARG A 343 22.59 7.85 7.02
CA ARG A 343 23.84 8.63 7.24
C ARG A 343 25.08 8.19 6.45
N ARG A 344 25.36 6.89 6.35
CA ARG A 344 26.63 6.39 5.79
C ARG A 344 26.76 6.65 4.29
N ASP A 345 25.63 6.67 3.58
CA ASP A 345 25.58 6.86 2.13
C ASP A 345 24.50 7.87 1.68
N SER A 346 24.03 8.72 2.58
CA SER A 346 22.96 9.68 2.32
C SER A 346 23.33 10.60 1.16
N ARG A 347 22.50 10.56 0.13
CA ARG A 347 22.54 11.48 -1.01
C ARG A 347 22.55 12.92 -0.51
N TYR A 348 21.58 13.27 0.35
CA TYR A 348 21.41 14.63 0.84
C TYR A 348 22.55 15.10 1.74
N GLY A 349 23.12 14.21 2.56
CA GLY A 349 24.28 14.54 3.39
C GLY A 349 25.51 14.89 2.54
N LYS A 350 25.83 14.05 1.54
CA LYS A 350 26.93 14.29 0.61
C LYS A 350 26.70 15.56 -0.23
N GLU A 351 25.47 15.77 -0.65
CA GLU A 351 25.09 16.91 -1.48
C GLU A 351 25.17 18.24 -0.73
N LEU A 352 24.63 18.32 0.50
CA LEU A 352 24.73 19.52 1.34
C LEU A 352 26.18 19.86 1.68
N GLN A 353 27.02 18.85 1.94
CA GLN A 353 28.45 19.06 2.19
C GLN A 353 29.16 19.61 0.94
N LYS A 354 28.83 19.09 -0.25
CA LYS A 354 29.36 19.61 -1.51
C LYS A 354 28.94 21.06 -1.75
N ILE A 355 27.65 21.38 -1.57
CA ILE A 355 27.14 22.76 -1.71
C ILE A 355 27.88 23.69 -0.75
N ARG A 356 28.08 23.27 0.50
CA ARG A 356 28.85 24.03 1.50
C ARG A 356 30.26 24.33 1.00
N GLU A 357 31.00 23.32 0.57
CA GLU A 357 32.38 23.48 0.07
C GLU A 357 32.46 24.38 -1.16
N ASP A 358 31.52 24.23 -2.09
CA ASP A 358 31.45 25.04 -3.31
C ASP A 358 31.09 26.49 -2.98
N MET A 359 30.15 26.74 -2.06
CA MET A 359 29.80 28.08 -1.57
C MET A 359 30.98 28.77 -0.89
N PHE A 360 31.79 28.03 -0.10
CA PHE A 360 33.01 28.57 0.53
C PHE A 360 34.08 28.97 -0.50
N LYS A 361 34.23 28.20 -1.57
CA LYS A 361 35.21 28.50 -2.63
C LYS A 361 34.75 29.66 -3.52
N ARG A 362 33.48 29.62 -3.95
CA ARG A 362 32.88 30.60 -4.85
C ARG A 362 31.35 30.57 -4.71
N PRO A 363 30.74 31.55 -4.03
CA PRO A 363 29.29 31.63 -3.92
C PRO A 363 28.65 31.97 -5.27
N ASP A 364 27.62 31.20 -5.67
CA ASP A 364 26.89 31.36 -6.93
C ASP A 364 25.37 31.13 -6.74
N LEU A 365 24.55 31.74 -7.59
CA LEU A 365 23.09 31.61 -7.56
C LEU A 365 22.63 30.16 -7.81
N ALA A 366 23.34 29.41 -8.65
CA ALA A 366 23.04 28.01 -8.90
C ALA A 366 23.09 27.14 -7.63
N GLN A 367 23.91 27.51 -6.64
CA GLN A 367 24.01 26.80 -5.37
C GLN A 367 22.78 27.06 -4.48
N ILE A 368 22.18 28.25 -4.58
CA ILE A 368 20.94 28.60 -3.85
C ILE A 368 19.77 27.81 -4.44
N GLU A 369 19.65 27.76 -5.78
CA GLU A 369 18.63 26.95 -6.45
C GLU A 369 18.77 25.47 -6.09
N ARG A 370 20.00 24.95 -6.06
CA ARG A 370 20.25 23.57 -5.62
C ARG A 370 19.87 23.34 -4.16
N LEU A 371 20.17 24.28 -3.28
CA LEU A 371 19.82 24.22 -1.86
C LEU A 371 18.30 24.26 -1.64
N ASP A 372 17.57 25.01 -2.47
CA ASP A 372 16.11 25.03 -2.47
C ASP A 372 15.53 23.67 -2.91
N GLN A 373 16.04 23.12 -4.02
CA GLN A 373 15.63 21.78 -4.48
C GLN A 373 15.85 20.71 -3.42
N VAL A 374 17.00 20.69 -2.75
CA VAL A 374 17.25 19.77 -1.62
C VAL A 374 16.24 19.98 -0.50
N GLY A 375 15.91 21.23 -0.17
CA GLY A 375 14.88 21.54 0.82
C GLY A 375 13.50 21.00 0.43
N ASN A 376 13.13 21.13 -0.84
CA ASN A 376 11.86 20.63 -1.38
C ASN A 376 11.81 19.10 -1.33
N ASP A 377 12.85 18.42 -1.79
CA ASP A 377 13.00 16.96 -1.72
C ASP A 377 12.83 16.45 -0.26
N LEU A 378 13.56 17.05 0.68
CA LEU A 378 13.51 16.68 2.10
C LEU A 378 12.13 16.92 2.73
N ASN A 379 11.45 17.99 2.36
CA ASN A 379 10.09 18.27 2.82
C ASN A 379 9.07 17.25 2.28
N VAL A 380 9.22 16.80 1.04
CA VAL A 380 8.38 15.73 0.47
C VAL A 380 8.61 14.42 1.23
N LEU A 381 9.86 14.05 1.49
CA LEU A 381 10.20 12.87 2.30
C LEU A 381 9.65 12.98 3.73
N LYS A 382 9.77 14.14 4.38
CA LYS A 382 9.19 14.39 5.71
C LYS A 382 7.69 14.11 5.72
N ARG A 383 6.94 14.65 4.75
CA ARG A 383 5.49 14.45 4.63
C ARG A 383 5.14 12.99 4.33
N HIS A 384 5.95 12.31 3.52
CA HIS A 384 5.79 10.89 3.23
C HIS A 384 5.96 10.01 4.48
N TYR A 385 7.00 10.20 5.28
CA TYR A 385 7.16 9.44 6.52
C TYR A 385 6.06 9.76 7.55
N LEU A 386 5.62 11.02 7.63
CA LEU A 386 4.48 11.40 8.47
C LEU A 386 3.18 10.74 8.01
N SER A 387 2.96 10.56 6.70
CA SER A 387 1.77 9.88 6.19
C SER A 387 1.80 8.37 6.50
N TYR A 388 2.97 7.74 6.49
CA TYR A 388 3.15 6.37 6.98
C TYR A 388 2.84 6.24 8.47
N ILE A 389 3.31 7.17 9.31
CA ILE A 389 2.95 7.18 10.74
C ILE A 389 1.44 7.27 10.92
N ARG A 390 0.76 8.13 10.16
CA ARG A 390 -0.70 8.24 10.21
C ARG A 390 -1.40 6.93 9.82
N LEU A 391 -0.94 6.25 8.78
CA LEU A 391 -1.47 4.92 8.41
C LEU A 391 -1.28 3.91 9.55
N ILE A 392 -0.09 3.89 10.16
CA ILE A 392 0.21 3.02 11.28
C ILE A 392 -0.71 3.32 12.47
N GLU A 393 -0.92 4.59 12.79
CA GLU A 393 -1.86 5.02 13.83
C GLU A 393 -3.27 4.51 13.53
N ARG A 394 -3.79 4.67 12.31
CA ARG A 394 -5.12 4.17 11.92
C ARG A 394 -5.26 2.66 11.98
N VAL A 395 -4.22 1.91 11.63
CA VAL A 395 -4.21 0.43 11.74
C VAL A 395 -4.10 -0.04 13.19
N THR A 396 -3.48 0.77 14.06
CA THR A 396 -3.27 0.48 15.49
C THR A 396 -4.28 1.18 16.40
N GLU A 397 -5.21 1.95 15.85
CA GLU A 397 -6.41 2.42 16.54
C GLU A 397 -7.28 1.20 16.88
N VAL A 398 -7.68 1.07 18.14
CA VAL A 398 -8.62 0.01 18.52
C VAL A 398 -9.96 0.49 17.99
N SER A 399 -10.60 -0.26 17.09
CA SER A 399 -11.98 0.02 16.66
C SER A 399 -12.92 -0.12 17.87
N VAL A 400 -12.98 0.91 18.71
CA VAL A 400 -13.96 1.08 19.78
C VAL A 400 -14.93 2.14 19.29
N THR A 401 -15.98 1.69 18.64
CA THR A 401 -17.21 2.47 18.42
C THR A 401 -18.32 1.50 18.79
N GLY A 402 -19.16 1.73 19.81
CA GLY A 402 -19.58 3.01 20.38
C GLY A 402 -20.68 3.60 19.50
N ASP A 403 -21.90 3.04 19.61
CA ASP A 403 -23.21 3.60 19.25
C ASP A 403 -23.24 4.71 18.18
N TYR A 404 -23.08 4.37 16.90
CA TYR A 404 -23.46 5.26 15.79
C TYR A 404 -24.95 5.15 15.38
N ASN A 405 -25.75 4.32 16.06
CA ASN A 405 -27.18 4.17 15.78
C ASN A 405 -28.11 4.99 16.67
N ASN A 406 -27.59 5.81 17.60
CA ASN A 406 -28.44 6.66 18.46
C ASN A 406 -28.50 8.13 18.01
N LEU A 407 -28.20 8.44 16.74
CA LEU A 407 -28.49 9.77 16.17
C LEU A 407 -29.95 9.86 15.69
N SER A 408 -30.88 9.41 16.52
CA SER A 408 -32.32 9.50 16.32
C SER A 408 -33.00 9.52 17.67
N THR A 409 -32.89 10.64 18.38
CA THR A 409 -33.94 11.27 19.21
C THR A 409 -33.32 12.39 20.04
N SER A 410 -33.78 13.61 19.80
CA SER A 410 -33.51 14.81 20.58
C SER A 410 -33.83 14.66 22.07
N GLN A 411 -32.99 15.27 22.91
CA GLN A 411 -33.28 15.99 24.18
C GLN A 411 -31.94 16.04 24.97
N VAL A 412 -31.17 17.12 25.00
CA VAL A 412 -31.37 18.38 25.75
C VAL A 412 -31.99 18.13 27.13
N THR A 413 -31.23 18.44 28.19
CA THR A 413 -31.44 18.17 29.64
C THR A 413 -31.17 16.71 30.02
N GLU A 414 -30.13 16.35 30.77
CA GLU A 414 -29.95 16.68 32.18
C GLU A 414 -28.45 16.62 32.54
N ARG A 415 -27.87 17.79 32.82
CA ARG A 415 -26.72 17.88 33.73
C ARG A 415 -27.32 18.06 35.12
N LEU A 416 -26.75 17.33 36.09
CA LEU A 416 -26.84 17.46 37.56
C LEU A 416 -27.55 16.29 38.25
N THR A 417 -26.95 15.89 39.38
CA THR A 417 -27.23 14.79 40.33
C THR A 417 -26.56 13.45 39.93
N ASP A 418 -25.79 12.77 40.77
CA ASP A 418 -25.32 13.07 42.11
C ASP A 418 -24.01 12.31 42.39
N ARG A 419 -23.17 12.90 43.23
CA ARG A 419 -22.04 12.23 43.88
C ARG A 419 -22.59 11.45 45.09
N VAL A 420 -21.97 10.30 45.38
CA VAL A 420 -21.44 9.84 46.70
C VAL A 420 -21.66 8.32 46.95
N THR A 421 -20.52 7.63 47.18
CA THR A 421 -20.27 6.34 47.90
C THR A 421 -20.76 5.03 47.24
N SER A 422 -20.03 3.92 47.21
CA SER A 422 -19.09 3.34 48.19
C SER A 422 -18.01 2.45 47.55
N GLU A 423 -16.95 2.23 48.33
CA GLU A 423 -15.87 1.25 48.18
C GLU A 423 -16.37 -0.21 48.29
N ASP A 424 -15.44 -1.14 48.00
CA ASP A 424 -15.53 -2.62 48.02
C ASP A 424 -16.10 -3.33 46.78
N ASN A 425 -15.23 -3.74 45.85
CA ASN A 425 -14.78 -5.14 45.86
C ASN A 425 -13.63 -5.42 44.87
N MET A 426 -12.73 -6.25 45.36
CA MET A 426 -11.52 -6.78 44.73
C MET A 426 -11.90 -7.96 43.81
N GLN A 427 -11.09 -8.19 42.77
CA GLN A 427 -11.10 -9.33 41.81
C GLN A 427 -11.93 -9.15 40.53
N THR A 428 -11.31 -8.60 39.47
CA THR A 428 -11.70 -8.88 38.09
C THR A 428 -10.73 -9.89 37.49
N MET A 429 -11.13 -11.15 37.52
CA MET A 429 -10.60 -12.18 36.64
C MET A 429 -10.85 -11.76 35.19
N ASN A 430 -9.81 -11.89 34.36
CA ASN A 430 -9.90 -11.86 32.91
C ASN A 430 -10.75 -13.05 32.43
N HIS A 431 -12.07 -12.89 32.44
CA HIS A 431 -12.95 -13.65 31.55
C HIS A 431 -13.25 -12.76 30.34
N ALA A 432 -12.59 -13.08 29.24
CA ALA A 432 -13.06 -12.71 27.91
C ALA A 432 -14.38 -13.46 27.68
N SER A 433 -15.47 -12.91 28.21
CA SER A 433 -16.82 -13.27 27.79
C SER A 433 -17.09 -12.57 26.47
N ASP A 434 -17.49 -13.37 25.48
CA ASP A 434 -18.09 -12.93 24.22
C ASP A 434 -19.00 -11.72 24.42
N ALA A 435 -18.52 -10.57 23.95
CA ALA A 435 -19.38 -9.44 23.63
C ALA A 435 -19.89 -9.65 22.19
N GLU A 436 -20.76 -10.63 22.01
CA GLU A 436 -21.65 -10.70 20.85
C GLU A 436 -22.54 -9.45 20.88
N GLY A 437 -22.44 -8.59 19.85
CA GLY A 437 -23.49 -7.61 19.56
C GLY A 437 -23.08 -6.17 19.22
N GLN A 438 -21.79 -5.80 19.21
CA GLN A 438 -21.40 -4.49 18.67
C GLN A 438 -20.79 -4.64 17.26
N PRO A 439 -21.37 -4.00 16.23
CA PRO A 439 -20.81 -4.05 14.88
C PRO A 439 -19.47 -3.33 14.88
N ARG A 440 -18.39 -4.10 14.91
CA ARG A 440 -17.03 -3.55 14.77
C ARG A 440 -16.81 -3.20 13.30
N ILE A 441 -16.54 -1.93 13.04
CA ILE A 441 -16.11 -1.49 11.72
C ILE A 441 -14.62 -1.85 11.56
N GLY A 442 -14.29 -2.49 10.45
CA GLY A 442 -12.93 -2.84 10.06
C GLY A 442 -12.44 -4.19 10.61
N VAL A 443 -11.61 -4.86 9.81
CA VAL A 443 -10.93 -6.10 10.21
C VAL A 443 -9.73 -5.78 11.08
N ASN A 444 -9.63 -6.45 12.23
CA ASN A 444 -8.52 -6.24 13.16
C ASN A 444 -7.27 -7.02 12.71
N PRO A 445 -6.11 -6.35 12.53
CA PRO A 445 -4.85 -7.01 12.16
C PRO A 445 -4.26 -7.93 13.25
N GLY A 446 -4.83 -7.96 14.45
CA GLY A 446 -4.38 -8.82 15.54
C GLY A 446 -3.19 -8.24 16.32
N ALA A 447 -3.00 -8.75 17.54
CA ALA A 447 -2.04 -8.18 18.50
C ALA A 447 -0.59 -8.24 17.99
N ALA A 448 -0.18 -9.35 17.38
CA ALA A 448 1.18 -9.53 16.87
C ALA A 448 1.55 -8.50 15.79
N ALA A 449 0.62 -8.21 14.87
CA ALA A 449 0.82 -7.21 13.83
C ALA A 449 0.86 -5.79 14.42
N ARG A 450 -0.07 -5.46 15.32
CA ARG A 450 -0.15 -4.13 15.97
C ARG A 450 1.13 -3.75 16.71
N ILE A 451 1.74 -4.70 17.42
CA ILE A 451 3.03 -4.49 18.09
C ILE A 451 4.13 -4.16 17.07
N ARG A 452 4.16 -4.84 15.92
CA ARG A 452 5.14 -4.59 14.87
C ARG A 452 4.92 -3.24 14.19
N PHE A 453 3.67 -2.90 13.90
CA PHE A 453 3.29 -1.58 13.41
C PHE A 453 3.74 -0.47 14.38
N GLY A 454 3.50 -0.62 15.69
CA GLY A 454 3.99 0.33 16.70
C GLY A 454 5.51 0.50 16.66
N ARG A 455 6.27 -0.61 16.60
CA ARG A 455 7.73 -0.55 16.47
C ARG A 455 8.18 0.13 15.17
N LEU A 456 7.48 -0.10 14.06
CA LEU A 456 7.80 0.55 12.79
C LEU A 456 7.58 2.07 12.87
N LYS A 457 6.52 2.53 13.55
CA LYS A 457 6.31 3.96 13.82
C LYS A 457 7.46 4.55 14.62
N ASP A 458 7.92 3.85 15.66
CA ASP A 458 9.06 4.30 16.47
C ASP A 458 10.33 4.37 15.62
N MET A 459 10.59 3.38 14.76
CA MET A 459 11.72 3.37 13.84
C MET A 459 11.67 4.50 12.82
N ILE A 460 10.51 4.76 12.20
CA ILE A 460 10.32 5.90 11.27
C ILE A 460 10.62 7.21 11.98
N THR A 461 10.13 7.37 13.22
CA THR A 461 10.36 8.59 13.99
C THR A 461 11.83 8.77 14.34
N LEU A 462 12.45 7.72 14.88
CA LEU A 462 13.82 7.76 15.39
C LEU A 462 14.87 7.84 14.30
N TYR A 463 14.69 7.11 13.19
CA TYR A 463 15.71 6.99 12.15
C TYR A 463 15.38 7.79 10.91
N ALA A 464 14.11 7.89 10.50
CA ALA A 464 13.79 8.58 9.26
C ALA A 464 13.57 10.09 9.46
N LEU A 465 12.65 10.45 10.35
CA LEU A 465 12.27 11.85 10.58
C LEU A 465 13.36 12.68 11.25
N SER A 466 14.13 12.07 12.16
CA SER A 466 15.28 12.73 12.79
C SER A 466 16.35 13.12 11.77
N GLU A 467 16.72 12.22 10.84
CA GLU A 467 17.70 12.47 9.79
C GLU A 467 17.24 13.55 8.82
N VAL A 468 15.97 13.47 8.39
CA VAL A 468 15.39 14.51 7.53
C VAL A 468 15.43 15.87 8.22
N THR A 469 15.14 15.91 9.51
CA THR A 469 15.20 17.15 10.31
C THR A 469 16.64 17.68 10.38
N GLU A 470 17.62 16.81 10.64
CA GLU A 470 19.03 17.20 10.66
C GLU A 470 19.52 17.77 9.31
N TYR A 471 19.10 17.20 8.18
CA TYR A 471 19.44 17.76 6.87
C TYR A 471 18.74 19.10 6.61
N LEU A 472 17.49 19.27 7.05
CA LEU A 472 16.80 20.56 6.96
C LEU A 472 17.48 21.63 7.81
N ASP A 473 17.94 21.29 9.01
CA ASP A 473 18.67 22.21 9.89
C ASP A 473 20.02 22.60 9.27
N LYS A 474 20.76 21.63 8.71
CA LYS A 474 22.00 21.90 7.95
C LYS A 474 21.75 22.82 6.76
N LYS A 475 20.65 22.61 6.03
CA LYS A 475 20.24 23.48 4.92
C LYS A 475 19.97 24.90 5.42
N GLN A 476 19.24 25.06 6.53
CA GLN A 476 18.96 26.37 7.10
C GLN A 476 20.25 27.10 7.52
N ALA A 477 21.18 26.41 8.18
CA ALA A 477 22.46 26.99 8.57
C ALA A 477 23.29 27.49 7.37
N LEU A 478 23.20 26.82 6.21
CA LEU A 478 23.85 27.29 4.97
C LEU A 478 23.17 28.55 4.41
N VAL A 479 21.85 28.64 4.47
CA VAL A 479 21.11 29.85 4.08
C VAL A 479 21.51 31.03 4.97
N ASP A 480 21.58 30.82 6.28
CA ASP A 480 21.90 31.86 7.25
C ASP A 480 23.33 32.40 7.01
N MET A 481 24.31 31.52 6.77
CA MET A 481 25.68 31.93 6.39
C MET A 481 25.74 32.85 5.16
N VAL A 482 24.93 32.56 4.12
CA VAL A 482 24.89 33.38 2.89
C VAL A 482 24.28 34.75 3.18
N SER A 483 23.29 34.82 4.08
CA SER A 483 22.65 36.08 4.46
C SER A 483 23.58 36.98 5.27
N GLU A 484 24.35 36.42 6.22
CA GLU A 484 25.30 37.17 7.04
C GLU A 484 26.55 37.62 6.25
N GLY A 485 27.00 36.80 5.30
CA GLY A 485 28.13 37.13 4.42
C GLY A 485 27.87 38.25 3.42
N ARG A 486 26.60 38.58 3.12
CA ARG A 486 26.21 39.72 2.27
C ARG A 486 26.02 41.03 3.03
N SER A 487 25.95 40.98 4.36
CA SER A 487 25.74 42.17 5.21
C SER A 487 27.05 42.81 5.70
N LYS A 488 28.20 42.24 5.31
CA LYS A 488 29.55 42.79 5.49
C LYS A 488 30.14 43.11 4.12
#